data_AF-A0A259LNP0-F1
#
_entry.id   AF-A0A259LNP0-F1
#
_cell.length_a   1.000
_cell.length_b   1.000
_cell.length_c   1.000
_cell.angle_alpha   90.00
_cell.angle_beta   90.00
_cell.angle_gamma   90.00
#
_symmetry.space_group_name_H-M   'P 1'
#
loop_
_entity.id
_entity.type
_entity.pdbx_description
1 polymer ?
#
loop_
_entity_poly.entity_id
_entity_poly.type
_entity_poly.pdbx_seq_one_letter_code
_entity_poly.pdbx_strand_id
1 'polypeptide(L)'
;MTDVRLRHAVATDLDALVQLENRCFTEDRISRRSFRRFLDQPRDILVVAETDAELLGYCLVLMNAATRLARIYSVAVSPAARGRGVGEKLIRKAEEEAADADRI
;
A
#
# COMPACT_ATOMS: atom_id res chain seq x y z
N MET A 1 7.80 0.30 -22.30
CA MET A 1 6.69 0.49 -21.34
C MET A 1 7.10 -0.23 -20.07
N THR A 2 7.40 0.52 -19.01
CA THR A 2 7.80 -0.05 -17.73
C THR A 2 6.58 -0.68 -17.10
N ASP A 3 6.53 -2.02 -17.06
CA ASP A 3 5.36 -2.72 -16.53
C ASP A 3 5.34 -2.60 -15.01
N VAL A 4 4.19 -2.18 -14.47
CA VAL A 4 4.01 -1.94 -13.03
C VAL A 4 3.28 -3.15 -12.49
N ARG A 5 3.97 -3.94 -11.68
CA ARG A 5 3.39 -5.11 -11.01
C ARG A 5 2.74 -4.67 -9.69
N LEU A 6 1.52 -5.14 -9.47
CA LEU A 6 0.80 -4.95 -8.21
C LEU A 6 0.77 -6.27 -7.44
N ARG A 7 1.04 -6.23 -6.14
CA ARG A 7 1.00 -7.40 -5.26
C ARG A 7 0.75 -7.02 -3.81
N HIS A 8 0.40 -7.99 -2.99
CA HIS A 8 0.45 -7.83 -1.53
C HIS A 8 1.90 -7.59 -1.08
N ALA A 9 2.04 -6.71 -0.09
CA ALA A 9 3.31 -6.51 0.59
C ALA A 9 3.66 -7.72 1.45
N VAL A 10 4.95 -8.00 1.55
CA VAL A 10 5.52 -9.08 2.35
C VAL A 10 6.51 -8.53 3.37
N ALA A 11 6.88 -9.33 4.37
CA ALA A 11 7.76 -8.89 5.45
C ALA A 11 9.11 -8.30 4.96
N THR A 12 9.62 -8.78 3.82
CA THR A 12 10.87 -8.28 3.21
C THR A 12 10.73 -6.87 2.61
N ASP A 13 9.51 -6.37 2.39
CA ASP A 13 9.28 -5.02 1.87
C ASP A 13 9.43 -3.93 2.95
N LEU A 14 9.55 -4.30 4.23
CA LEU A 14 9.52 -3.37 5.37
C LEU A 14 10.50 -2.19 5.22
N ASP A 15 11.73 -2.48 4.79
CA ASP A 15 12.75 -1.43 4.60
C ASP A 15 12.39 -0.48 3.46
N ALA A 16 11.93 -1.04 2.33
CA ALA A 16 11.54 -0.26 1.16
C ALA A 16 10.29 0.60 1.44
N LEU A 17 9.31 0.07 2.18
CA LEU A 17 8.11 0.80 2.62
C LEU A 17 8.45 1.99 3.50
N VAL A 18 9.31 1.79 4.50
CA VAL A 18 9.75 2.88 5.40
C VAL A 18 10.54 3.95 4.63
N GLN A 19 11.40 3.55 3.70
CA GLN A 19 12.13 4.51 2.87
C GLN A 19 11.19 5.30 1.97
N LEU A 20 10.24 4.63 1.31
CA LEU A 20 9.24 5.27 0.46
C LEU A 20 8.38 6.25 1.27
N GLU A 21 7.92 5.85 2.45
CA GLU A 21 7.15 6.70 3.36
C GLU A 21 7.89 8.00 3.70
N ASN A 22 9.15 7.88 4.10
CA ASN A 22 9.97 9.04 4.44
C ASN A 22 10.24 9.97 3.24
N ARG A 23 10.21 9.45 2.01
CA ARG A 23 10.31 10.26 0.79
C ARG A 23 8.99 10.94 0.42
N CYS A 24 7.86 10.29 0.69
CA CYS A 24 6.54 10.78 0.28
C CYS A 24 5.95 11.79 1.25
N PHE A 25 6.25 11.67 2.55
CA PHE A 25 5.66 12.50 3.59
C PHE A 25 6.76 13.15 4.45
N THR A 26 6.50 14.36 4.94
CA THR A 26 7.38 15.06 5.92
C THR A 26 6.82 15.00 7.34
N GLU A 27 5.50 14.83 7.46
CA GLU A 27 4.73 14.76 8.70
C GLU A 27 3.74 13.59 8.61
N ASP A 28 3.15 13.19 9.74
CA ASP A 28 2.16 12.09 9.82
C ASP A 28 2.60 10.77 9.14
N ARG A 29 3.85 10.38 9.38
CA ARG A 29 4.43 9.17 8.79
C ARG A 29 3.99 7.91 9.52
N ILE A 30 3.75 6.86 8.76
CA ILE A 30 3.67 5.50 9.28
C ILE A 30 5.05 5.08 9.81
N SER A 31 5.11 4.80 11.11
CA SER A 31 6.33 4.30 11.74
C SER A 31 6.71 2.90 11.22
N ARG A 32 8.00 2.56 11.25
CA ARG A 32 8.47 1.18 10.96
C ARG A 32 7.72 0.12 11.76
N ARG A 33 7.43 0.39 13.04
CA ARG A 33 6.68 -0.52 13.90
C ARG A 33 5.25 -0.72 13.39
N SER A 34 4.60 0.35 12.93
CA SER A 34 3.26 0.29 12.36
C SER A 34 3.26 -0.51 11.06
N PHE A 35 4.20 -0.27 10.14
CA PHE A 35 4.34 -1.09 8.93
C PHE A 35 4.53 -2.56 9.25
N ARG A 36 5.42 -2.90 10.20
CA ARG A 36 5.61 -4.28 10.60
C ARG A 36 4.32 -4.92 11.12
N ARG A 37 3.57 -4.21 11.95
CA ARG A 37 2.25 -4.66 12.40
C ARG A 37 1.30 -4.94 11.22
N PHE A 38 1.23 -4.03 10.25
CA PHE A 38 0.35 -4.21 9.07
C PHE A 38 0.78 -5.39 8.19
N LEU A 39 2.08 -5.62 8.04
CA LEU A 39 2.62 -6.78 7.31
C LEU A 39 2.34 -8.10 8.04
N ASP A 40 2.33 -8.10 9.37
CA ASP A 40 2.08 -9.27 10.19
C ASP A 40 0.57 -9.57 10.38
N GLN A 41 -0.32 -8.61 10.06
CA GLN A 41 -1.74 -8.70 10.36
C GLN A 41 -2.56 -9.03 9.09
N PRO A 42 -3.08 -10.27 8.92
CA PRO A 42 -3.72 -10.73 7.67
C PRO A 42 -4.99 -9.99 7.25
N ARG A 43 -5.49 -9.09 8.12
CA ARG A 43 -6.77 -8.43 7.97
C ARG A 43 -6.65 -7.08 7.28
N ASP A 44 -5.52 -6.41 7.44
CA ASP A 44 -5.26 -5.14 6.79
C ASP A 44 -4.68 -5.43 5.40
N ILE A 45 -5.14 -4.70 4.40
CA ILE A 45 -4.70 -4.90 3.01
C ILE A 45 -3.59 -3.89 2.75
N LEU A 46 -2.39 -4.38 2.42
CA LEU A 46 -1.27 -3.54 2.02
C LEU A 46 -0.81 -3.95 0.62
N VAL A 47 -1.26 -3.20 -0.37
CA VAL A 47 -0.87 -3.41 -1.78
C VAL A 47 0.34 -2.55 -2.10
N VAL A 48 1.33 -3.12 -2.78
CA VAL A 48 2.50 -2.41 -3.31
C VAL A 48 2.50 -2.44 -4.83
N ALA A 49 3.04 -1.37 -5.42
CA ALA A 49 3.35 -1.26 -6.83
C ALA A 49 4.87 -1.31 -6.98
N GLU A 50 5.37 -2.19 -7.85
CA GLU A 50 6.80 -2.36 -8.10
C GLU A 50 7.13 -2.46 -9.59
N THR A 51 8.36 -2.10 -9.92
CA THR A 51 9.00 -2.39 -11.21
C THR A 51 10.44 -2.77 -10.92
N ASP A 52 10.95 -3.83 -11.55
CA ASP A 52 12.37 -4.25 -11.43
C ASP A 52 12.82 -4.36 -9.96
N ALA A 53 11.93 -4.87 -9.10
CA ALA A 53 12.09 -4.98 -7.64
C ALA A 53 12.18 -3.65 -6.86
N GLU A 54 11.94 -2.51 -7.49
CA GLU A 54 11.83 -1.20 -6.83
C GLU A 54 10.36 -0.88 -6.51
N LEU A 55 10.07 -0.54 -5.25
CA LEU A 55 8.75 -0.06 -4.84
C LEU A 55 8.49 1.37 -5.35
N LEU A 56 7.49 1.48 -6.21
CA LEU A 56 7.01 2.75 -6.77
C LEU A 56 5.91 3.38 -5.92
N GLY A 57 5.19 2.59 -5.12
CA GLY A 57 4.06 3.07 -4.33
C GLY A 57 3.45 1.99 -3.45
N TYR A 58 2.59 2.39 -2.52
CA TYR A 58 1.77 1.48 -1.72
C TYR A 58 0.38 2.07 -1.45
N CYS A 59 -0.59 1.22 -1.15
CA CYS A 59 -1.90 1.56 -0.61
C CYS A 59 -2.20 0.67 0.59
N LEU A 60 -2.45 1.29 1.74
CA LEU A 60 -2.82 0.62 2.99
C LEU A 60 -4.30 0.86 3.27
N VAL A 61 -5.05 -0.23 3.37
CA VAL A 61 -6.47 -0.24 3.69
C VAL A 61 -6.69 -0.98 5.00
N LEU A 62 -7.34 -0.30 5.94
CA LEU A 62 -7.73 -0.88 7.22
C LEU A 62 -9.16 -1.40 7.13
N MET A 63 -9.35 -2.60 7.66
CA MET A 63 -10.66 -3.23 7.71
C MET A 63 -11.25 -3.05 9.11
N ASN A 64 -12.41 -2.42 9.21
CA ASN A 64 -13.05 -2.21 10.51
C ASN A 64 -13.64 -3.53 11.05
N ALA A 65 -13.37 -3.88 12.30
CA ALA A 65 -13.90 -5.08 12.97
C ALA A 65 -15.43 -5.08 13.08
N ALA A 66 -16.00 -3.91 13.36
CA ALA A 66 -17.41 -3.76 13.65
C ALA A 66 -18.28 -3.60 12.40
N THR A 67 -17.71 -3.31 11.22
CA THR A 67 -18.46 -3.01 10.00
C THR A 67 -17.92 -3.74 8.78
N ARG A 68 -18.72 -3.80 7.70
CA ARG A 68 -18.27 -4.17 6.35
C ARG A 68 -17.78 -2.92 5.61
N LEU A 69 -16.91 -2.12 6.23
CA LEU A 69 -16.34 -0.94 5.58
C LEU A 69 -14.82 -1.03 5.58
N ALA A 70 -14.25 -0.81 4.40
CA ALA A 70 -12.83 -0.65 4.17
C ALA A 70 -12.48 0.85 4.16
N ARG A 71 -11.37 1.24 4.82
CA ARG A 71 -10.87 2.62 4.82
C ARG A 71 -9.45 2.66 4.29
N ILE A 72 -9.21 3.47 3.26
CA ILE A 72 -7.84 3.85 2.87
C ILE A 72 -7.25 4.67 4.02
N TYR A 73 -6.19 4.14 4.61
CA TYR A 73 -5.48 4.77 5.72
C TYR A 73 -4.28 5.59 5.25
N SER A 74 -3.51 5.05 4.30
CA SER A 74 -2.44 5.79 3.63
C SER A 74 -2.23 5.30 2.20
N VAL A 75 -1.90 6.22 1.30
CA VAL A 75 -1.53 5.92 -0.08
C VAL A 75 -0.34 6.79 -0.47
N ALA A 76 0.72 6.15 -0.96
CA ALA A 76 1.96 6.82 -1.31
C ALA A 76 2.42 6.40 -2.70
N VAL A 77 2.88 7.38 -3.48
CA VAL A 77 3.56 7.13 -4.76
C VAL A 77 4.88 7.89 -4.75
N SER A 78 5.96 7.17 -5.06
CA SER A 78 7.31 7.69 -5.22
C SER A 78 7.29 8.92 -6.11
N PRO A 79 7.92 10.05 -5.72
CA PRO A 79 7.95 11.26 -6.53
C PRO A 79 8.36 11.02 -7.99
N ALA A 80 9.30 10.09 -8.22
CA ALA A 80 9.79 9.74 -9.56
C ALA A 80 8.75 8.97 -10.42
N ALA A 81 7.73 8.39 -9.80
CA ALA A 81 6.70 7.58 -10.46
C ALA A 81 5.33 8.28 -10.56
N ARG A 82 5.21 9.52 -10.06
CA ARG A 82 3.97 10.32 -10.15
C ARG A 82 3.66 10.69 -11.61
N GLY A 83 2.38 10.95 -11.89
CA GLY A 83 1.90 11.27 -13.25
C GLY A 83 1.85 10.08 -14.22
N ARG A 84 2.11 8.86 -13.74
CA ARG A 84 2.13 7.62 -14.55
C ARG A 84 0.99 6.65 -14.25
N GLY A 85 -0.05 7.12 -13.55
CA GLY A 85 -1.22 6.29 -13.19
C GLY A 85 -0.99 5.25 -12.08
N VAL A 86 0.16 5.25 -11.38
CA VAL A 86 0.48 4.27 -10.32
C VAL A 86 -0.51 4.33 -9.16
N GLY A 87 -0.90 5.54 -8.72
CA GLY A 87 -1.85 5.71 -7.63
C GLY A 87 -3.24 5.14 -7.94
N GLU A 88 -3.73 5.36 -9.16
CA GLU A 88 -5.02 4.80 -9.60
C GLU A 88 -4.98 3.26 -9.60
N LYS A 89 -3.90 2.68 -10.14
CA LYS A 89 -3.69 1.22 -10.14
C LYS A 89 -3.68 0.64 -8.72
N LEU A 90 -3.01 1.31 -7.79
CA LEU A 90 -2.96 0.91 -6.38
C LEU A 90 -4.34 0.94 -5.71
N ILE A 91 -5.10 2.00 -5.92
CA ILE A 91 -6.45 2.15 -5.35
C ILE A 91 -7.37 1.07 -5.91
N ARG A 92 -7.42 0.91 -7.23
CA ARG A 92 -8.28 -0.09 -7.87
C ARG A 92 -7.97 -1.50 -7.38
N LYS A 93 -6.69 -1.85 -7.27
CA LYS A 93 -6.29 -3.16 -6.74
C LYS A 93 -6.70 -3.33 -5.27
N ALA A 94 -6.57 -2.29 -4.46
CA ALA A 94 -7.01 -2.34 -3.07
C ALA A 94 -8.54 -2.45 -2.92
N GLU A 95 -9.31 -1.85 -3.83
CA GLU A 95 -10.76 -2.03 -3.91
C GLU A 95 -11.12 -3.47 -4.28
N GLU A 96 -10.47 -4.06 -5.29
CA GLU A 96 -10.67 -5.48 -5.66
C GLU A 96 -10.42 -6.41 -4.47
N GLU A 97 -9.30 -6.24 -3.76
CA GLU A 97 -8.96 -7.06 -2.58
C GLU A 97 -9.95 -6.87 -1.42
N ALA A 98 -10.49 -5.65 -1.26
CA ALA A 98 -11.51 -5.38 -0.24
C ALA A 98 -12.88 -5.97 -0.59
N ALA A 99 -13.25 -5.98 -1.87
CA ALA A 99 -14.46 -6.60 -2.37
C ALA A 99 -14.39 -8.13 -2.24
N ASP A 100 -13.26 -8.75 -2.60
CA ASP A 100 -13.02 -10.18 -2.46
C ASP A 100 -13.09 -10.65 -0.99
N ALA A 101 -12.78 -9.76 -0.04
CA ALA A 101 -12.95 -10.01 1.38
C ALA A 101 -14.41 -9.93 1.89
N ASP A 102 -15.39 -9.70 0.99
CA ASP A 102 -16.82 -9.50 1.25
C ASP A 102 -17.13 -8.24 2.10
N ARG A 103 -16.44 -7.12 1.81
CA ARG A 103 -16.45 -5.92 2.66
C ARG A 103 -16.79 -4.60 1.97
N ILE A 104 -17.25 -4.62 0.72
CA ILE A 104 -17.83 -3.47 -0.01
C ILE A 104 -18.79 -3.98 -1.08
#